data_AF-A0A523FAK0-F1
#
_entry.id   AF-A0A523FAK0-F1
#
_cell.length_a   1.000
_cell.length_b   1.000
_cell.length_c   1.000
_cell.angle_alpha   90.00
_cell.angle_beta   90.00
_cell.angle_gamma   90.00
#
_symmetry.space_group_name_H-M   'P 1'
#
loop_
_entity.id
_entity.type
_entity.pdbx_description
1 polymer ?
#
loop_
_entity_poly.entity_id
_entity_poly.type
_entity_poly.pdbx_seq_one_letter_code
_entity_poly.pdbx_strand_id
1 'polypeptide(L)'
;NTADSMIGHRTARHEAFGWAAARLDDVLNWLPARFAAALIIAASAFGGNSRRALKAALDDAPRHASPNAGWPESAAAGALGLALGGPRRYGAKNVDGVWLHGSGSRSANIASIEQAIGLIDRAWLGLLAVSLVLVLAFWR
;
A
#
# COMPACT_ATOMS: atom_id res chain seq x y z
N ASN A 1 3.37 -7.18 7.24
CA ASN A 1 4.65 -6.97 7.94
C ASN A 1 4.73 -7.97 9.08
N THR A 2 5.62 -8.96 8.98
CA THR A 2 5.64 -10.15 9.86
C THR A 2 6.03 -9.82 11.31
N ALA A 3 6.77 -8.72 11.52
CA ALA A 3 7.16 -8.27 12.86
C ALA A 3 5.97 -7.75 13.70
N ASP A 4 4.97 -7.16 13.04
CA ASP A 4 3.75 -6.64 13.68
C ASP A 4 2.84 -7.79 14.18
N SER A 5 2.91 -8.96 13.54
CA SER A 5 2.13 -10.15 13.90
C SER A 5 2.80 -11.03 14.97
N MET A 6 4.13 -11.01 15.08
CA MET A 6 4.89 -11.91 15.98
C MET A 6 5.20 -11.31 17.36
N ILE A 7 5.26 -9.98 17.50
CA ILE A 7 5.57 -9.30 18.78
C ILE A 7 4.40 -8.38 19.18
N GLY A 8 3.19 -8.73 18.75
CA GLY A 8 1.96 -7.94 18.90
C GLY A 8 1.31 -7.96 20.28
N HIS A 9 1.95 -8.51 21.31
CA HIS A 9 1.54 -8.24 22.69
C HIS A 9 2.32 -7.02 23.19
N ARG A 10 1.70 -5.85 23.05
CA ARG A 10 2.07 -4.61 23.74
C ARG A 10 2.00 -4.82 25.26
N THR A 11 2.98 -5.48 25.83
CA THR A 11 3.23 -5.48 27.27
C THR A 11 4.11 -4.27 27.57
N ALA A 12 3.78 -3.48 28.60
CA ALA A 12 4.52 -2.27 29.00
C ALA A 12 6.05 -2.47 29.15
N ARG A 13 6.50 -3.72 29.30
CA ARG A 13 7.91 -4.13 29.42
C ARG A 13 8.71 -4.11 28.11
N HIS A 14 8.10 -4.16 26.93
CA HIS A 14 8.81 -4.27 25.64
C HIS A 14 8.53 -3.11 24.67
N GLU A 15 7.89 -2.04 25.14
CA GLU A 15 7.49 -0.91 24.30
C GLU A 15 8.68 -0.24 23.59
N ALA A 16 9.82 -0.07 24.29
CA ALA A 16 11.02 0.53 23.71
C ALA A 16 11.69 -0.35 22.64
N PHE A 17 11.70 -1.68 22.85
CA PHE A 17 12.28 -2.63 21.88
C PHE A 17 11.36 -2.83 20.67
N GLY A 18 10.05 -2.96 20.90
CA GLY A 18 9.05 -3.01 19.84
C GLY A 18 9.03 -1.72 19.00
N TRP A 19 9.23 -0.56 19.63
CA TRP A 19 9.34 0.71 18.92
C TRP A 19 10.61 0.80 18.06
N ALA A 20 11.76 0.37 18.57
CA ALA A 20 13.01 0.36 17.81
C ALA A 20 12.95 -0.61 16.61
N ALA A 21 12.37 -1.80 16.80
CA ALA A 21 12.15 -2.77 15.73
C ALA A 21 11.16 -2.24 14.67
N ALA A 22 10.06 -1.61 15.08
CA ALA A 22 9.10 -0.98 14.17
C ALA A 22 9.75 0.17 13.37
N ARG A 23 10.64 0.94 13.99
CA ARG A 23 11.35 2.05 13.34
C ARG A 23 12.38 1.57 12.33
N LEU A 24 13.13 0.51 12.65
CA LEU A 24 14.09 -0.11 11.72
C LEU A 24 13.34 -0.73 10.52
N ASP A 25 12.26 -1.45 10.79
CA ASP A 25 11.41 -2.01 9.74
C ASP A 25 10.83 -0.90 8.85
N ASP A 26 10.42 0.22 9.43
CA ASP A 26 9.92 1.36 8.65
C ASP A 26 11.01 1.95 7.74
N VAL A 27 12.28 1.98 8.16
CA VAL A 27 13.39 2.43 7.31
C VAL A 27 13.65 1.43 6.19
N LEU A 28 13.69 0.13 6.49
CA LEU A 28 13.94 -0.92 5.50
C LEU A 28 12.82 -0.97 4.44
N ASN A 29 11.58 -0.72 4.85
CA ASN A 29 10.43 -0.71 3.96
C ASN A 29 10.16 0.64 3.28
N TRP A 30 10.95 1.67 3.56
CA TRP A 30 10.78 2.98 2.95
C TRP A 30 10.87 2.89 1.42
N LEU A 31 12.00 2.42 0.90
CA LEU A 31 12.20 2.30 -0.55
C LEU A 31 11.28 1.25 -1.20
N PRO A 32 11.12 0.03 -0.66
CA PRO A 32 10.17 -0.96 -1.17
C PRO A 32 8.74 -0.44 -1.29
N ALA A 33 8.25 0.33 -0.32
CA ALA A 33 6.89 0.85 -0.35
C ALA A 33 6.67 1.89 -1.47
N ARG A 34 7.64 2.78 -1.72
CA ARG A 34 7.56 3.74 -2.83
C ARG A 34 7.64 3.01 -4.17
N PHE A 35 8.49 2.00 -4.27
CA PHE A 35 8.60 1.18 -5.46
C PHE A 35 7.30 0.42 -5.75
N ALA A 36 6.68 -0.18 -4.72
CA ALA A 36 5.38 -0.84 -4.85
C ALA A 36 4.29 0.14 -5.33
N ALA A 37 4.24 1.36 -4.77
CA ALA A 37 3.32 2.39 -5.25
C ALA A 37 3.57 2.76 -6.72
N ALA A 38 4.83 2.92 -7.13
CA ALA A 38 5.19 3.20 -8.52
C ALA A 38 4.74 2.08 -9.47
N LEU A 39 4.91 0.81 -9.09
CA LEU A 39 4.41 -0.33 -9.85
C LEU A 39 2.89 -0.32 -9.97
N ILE A 40 2.16 -0.05 -8.89
CA ILE A 40 0.70 0.05 -8.90
C ILE A 40 0.24 1.20 -9.82
N ILE A 41 0.88 2.36 -9.73
CA ILE A 41 0.59 3.51 -10.59
C ILE A 41 0.81 3.14 -12.07
N ALA A 42 1.93 2.48 -12.39
CA ALA A 42 2.21 2.03 -13.76
C ALA A 42 1.19 0.99 -14.25
N ALA A 43 0.88 -0.03 -13.43
CA ALA A 43 -0.07 -1.09 -13.75
C ALA A 43 -1.50 -0.57 -13.97
N SER A 44 -1.87 0.52 -13.28
CA SER A 44 -3.18 1.16 -13.43
C SER A 44 -3.39 1.82 -14.80
N ALA A 45 -2.33 2.00 -15.61
CA ALA A 45 -2.47 2.43 -17.00
C ALA A 45 -3.21 1.39 -17.87
N PHE A 46 -3.25 0.13 -17.44
CA PHE A 46 -3.79 -1.00 -18.21
C PHE A 46 -5.14 -1.50 -17.68
N GLY A 47 -5.98 -0.64 -17.09
CA GLY A 47 -7.27 -1.04 -16.48
C GLY A 47 -7.56 -0.42 -15.12
N GLY A 48 -7.14 0.83 -14.93
CA GLY A 48 -7.45 1.67 -13.77
C GLY A 48 -7.28 3.14 -14.15
N ASN A 49 -6.93 4.00 -13.19
CA ASN A 49 -6.62 5.41 -13.47
C ASN A 49 -5.30 5.85 -12.83
N SER A 50 -4.25 5.93 -13.63
CA SER A 50 -2.89 6.27 -13.18
C SER A 50 -2.76 7.69 -12.65
N ARG A 51 -3.53 8.65 -13.17
CA ARG A 51 -3.54 10.03 -12.64
C ARG A 51 -4.15 10.09 -11.26
N ARG A 52 -5.25 9.34 -11.01
CA ARG A 52 -5.88 9.25 -9.69
C ARG A 52 -5.03 8.46 -8.71
N ALA A 53 -4.42 7.35 -9.13
CA ALA A 53 -3.42 6.61 -8.34
C ALA A 53 -2.24 7.51 -7.93
N LEU A 54 -1.69 8.22 -8.94
CA LEU A 54 -0.88 9.43 -8.88
C LEU A 54 -1.18 10.30 -7.66
N LYS A 55 -2.29 11.00 -7.81
CA LYS A 55 -2.75 12.03 -6.91
C LYS A 55 -2.99 11.49 -5.50
N ALA A 56 -3.67 10.35 -5.37
CA ALA A 56 -3.97 9.74 -4.08
C ALA A 56 -2.69 9.34 -3.34
N ALA A 57 -1.71 8.74 -4.02
CA ALA A 57 -0.43 8.38 -3.41
C ALA A 57 0.31 9.59 -2.83
N LEU A 58 0.34 10.71 -3.57
CA LEU A 58 1.04 11.91 -3.11
C LEU A 58 0.29 12.65 -2.00
N ASP A 59 -1.04 12.76 -2.11
CA ASP A 59 -1.86 13.57 -1.19
C ASP A 59 -2.17 12.82 0.11
N ASP A 60 -2.38 11.50 0.03
CA ASP A 60 -3.00 10.74 1.11
C ASP A 60 -2.00 9.85 1.87
N ALA A 61 -0.97 9.32 1.20
CA ALA A 61 0.02 8.45 1.85
C ALA A 61 0.73 9.08 3.05
N PRO A 62 1.12 10.38 3.04
CA PRO A 62 1.77 11.01 4.21
C PRO A 62 0.86 11.13 5.43
N ARG A 63 -0.47 11.04 5.26
CA ARG A 63 -1.45 11.12 6.34
C ARG A 63 -1.77 9.75 6.95
N HIS A 64 -1.28 8.67 6.32
CA HIS A 64 -1.47 7.33 6.81
C HIS A 64 -0.64 7.08 8.08
N ALA A 65 -1.14 6.26 9.00
CA ALA A 65 -0.47 5.99 10.28
C ALA A 65 0.91 5.32 10.10
N SER A 66 1.06 4.48 9.07
CA SER A 66 2.35 3.93 8.66
C SER A 66 2.92 4.75 7.51
N PRO A 67 4.18 5.22 7.61
CA PRO A 67 4.86 6.01 6.57
C PRO A 67 5.16 5.21 5.29
N ASN A 68 4.94 3.89 5.32
CA ASN A 68 5.20 2.97 4.23
C ASN A 68 3.91 2.45 3.62
N ALA A 69 3.02 1.88 4.42
CA ALA A 69 1.79 1.27 3.91
C ALA A 69 0.89 2.28 3.15
N GLY A 70 0.92 3.56 3.56
CA GLY A 70 0.11 4.60 2.93
C GLY A 70 0.37 4.77 1.43
N TRP A 71 1.59 4.51 0.95
CA TRP A 71 1.96 4.72 -0.46
C TRP A 71 1.26 3.75 -1.41
N PRO A 72 1.46 2.42 -1.30
CA PRO A 72 0.79 1.47 -2.17
C PRO A 72 -0.73 1.44 -1.93
N GLU A 73 -1.21 1.62 -0.70
CA GLU A 73 -2.64 1.61 -0.40
C GLU A 73 -3.37 2.80 -1.04
N SER A 74 -2.80 4.01 -0.95
CA SER A 74 -3.39 5.19 -1.58
C SER A 74 -3.33 5.11 -3.11
N ALA A 75 -2.22 4.58 -3.65
CA ALA A 75 -2.11 4.33 -5.08
C ALA A 75 -3.21 3.36 -5.57
N ALA A 76 -3.45 2.26 -4.85
CA ALA A 76 -4.49 1.30 -5.17
C ALA A 76 -5.90 1.90 -5.05
N ALA A 77 -6.17 2.65 -3.97
CA ALA A 77 -7.44 3.35 -3.76
C ALA A 77 -7.75 4.30 -4.93
N GLY A 78 -6.77 5.12 -5.33
CA GLY A 78 -6.89 6.02 -6.49
C GLY A 78 -7.03 5.28 -7.83
N ALA A 79 -6.30 4.19 -8.03
CA ALA A 79 -6.36 3.38 -9.25
C ALA A 79 -7.75 2.75 -9.46
N LEU A 80 -8.36 2.24 -8.38
CA LEU A 80 -9.67 1.60 -8.37
C LEU A 80 -10.83 2.61 -8.26
N GLY A 81 -10.54 3.88 -7.91
CA GLY A 81 -11.56 4.89 -7.66
C GLY A 81 -12.36 4.63 -6.37
N LEU A 82 -11.76 3.98 -5.39
CA LEU A 82 -12.35 3.64 -4.11
C LEU A 82 -11.79 4.52 -3.00
N ALA A 83 -12.62 4.85 -2.01
CA ALA A 83 -12.15 5.39 -0.75
C ALA A 83 -11.86 4.22 0.21
N LEU A 84 -10.61 4.07 0.65
CA LEU A 84 -10.16 2.98 1.51
C LEU A 84 -9.60 3.49 2.85
N GLY A 85 -9.42 2.59 3.81
CA GLY A 85 -8.99 2.93 5.17
C GLY A 85 -10.18 3.40 6.01
N GLY A 86 -10.28 4.71 6.25
CA GLY A 86 -11.39 5.33 6.96
C GLY A 86 -11.53 4.92 8.44
N PRO A 87 -12.51 5.49 9.16
CA PRO A 87 -12.80 5.13 10.54
C PRO A 87 -13.23 3.66 10.66
N ARG A 88 -12.66 2.95 11.62
CA ARG A 88 -12.89 1.51 11.83
C ARG A 88 -13.06 1.18 13.31
N ARG A 89 -13.91 0.20 13.62
CA ARG A 89 -14.23 -0.21 14.99
C ARG A 89 -13.76 -1.64 15.26
N TYR A 90 -12.91 -1.80 16.26
CA TYR A 90 -12.43 -3.10 16.76
C TYR A 90 -13.02 -3.34 18.15
N GLY A 91 -14.12 -4.09 18.21
CA GLY A 91 -14.86 -4.31 19.46
C GLY A 91 -15.33 -2.99 20.08
N ALA A 92 -14.80 -2.65 21.25
CA ALA A 92 -15.10 -1.39 21.96
C ALA A 92 -14.22 -0.20 21.50
N LYS A 93 -13.15 -0.44 20.74
CA LYS A 93 -12.20 0.60 20.35
C LYS A 93 -12.54 1.16 18.97
N ASN A 94 -12.73 2.47 18.91
CA ASN A 94 -12.79 3.20 17.65
C ASN A 94 -11.37 3.64 17.24
N VAL A 95 -11.06 3.51 15.96
CA VAL A 95 -9.82 3.99 15.36
C VAL A 95 -10.20 4.95 14.25
N ASP A 96 -9.84 6.22 14.43
CA ASP A 96 -10.08 7.29 13.46
C ASP A 96 -9.03 7.21 12.33
N GLY A 97 -9.22 6.24 11.44
CA GLY A 97 -8.40 6.08 10.25
C GLY A 97 -8.68 7.16 9.21
N VAL A 98 -7.63 7.59 8.51
CA VAL A 98 -7.76 8.52 7.38
C VAL A 98 -8.35 7.80 6.18
N TRP A 99 -9.15 8.52 5.39
CA TRP A 99 -9.59 8.04 4.08
C TRP A 99 -8.47 8.25 3.05
N LEU A 100 -8.10 7.16 2.38
CA LEU A 100 -7.22 7.16 1.22
C LEU A 100 -8.11 7.25 -0.03
N HIS A 101 -7.79 8.17 -0.94
CA HIS A 101 -8.64 8.60 -2.04
C HIS A 101 -10.08 8.92 -1.56
N GLY A 102 -10.21 9.82 -0.58
CA GLY A 102 -11.48 10.07 0.11
C GLY A 102 -12.65 10.56 -0.77
N SER A 103 -12.37 11.03 -1.98
CA SER A 103 -13.37 11.36 -3.01
C SER A 103 -13.91 10.13 -3.79
N GLY A 104 -13.30 8.97 -3.60
CA GLY A 104 -13.68 7.72 -4.25
C GLY A 104 -14.93 7.08 -3.67
N SER A 105 -15.42 6.04 -4.34
CA SER A 105 -16.57 5.26 -3.87
C SER A 105 -16.24 4.52 -2.58
N ARG A 106 -17.15 4.59 -1.58
CA ARG A 106 -17.06 3.80 -0.33
C ARG A 106 -17.72 2.43 -0.47
N SER A 107 -18.39 2.17 -1.59
CA SER A 107 -19.13 0.94 -1.85
C SER A 107 -18.25 -0.05 -2.61
N ALA A 108 -17.25 -0.61 -1.92
CA ALA A 108 -16.48 -1.72 -2.46
C ALA A 108 -17.38 -2.96 -2.65
N ASN A 109 -17.28 -3.60 -3.80
CA ASN A 109 -18.09 -4.78 -4.15
C ASN A 109 -17.21 -5.90 -4.71
N ILE A 110 -17.82 -7.02 -5.12
CA ILE A 110 -17.10 -8.18 -5.65
C ILE A 110 -16.26 -7.80 -6.87
N ALA A 111 -16.79 -6.99 -7.79
CA ALA A 111 -16.03 -6.53 -8.95
C ALA A 111 -14.83 -5.65 -8.55
N SER A 112 -14.91 -4.91 -7.44
CA SER A 112 -13.76 -4.18 -6.89
C SER A 112 -12.62 -5.11 -6.46
N ILE A 113 -12.95 -6.29 -5.94
CA ILE A 113 -11.95 -7.31 -5.56
C ILE A 113 -11.27 -7.85 -6.81
N GLU A 114 -12.04 -8.19 -7.84
CA GLU A 114 -11.50 -8.68 -9.13
C GLU A 114 -10.60 -7.63 -9.80
N GLN A 115 -11.01 -6.36 -9.79
CA GLN A 115 -10.20 -5.25 -10.29
C GLN A 115 -8.90 -5.07 -9.51
N ALA A 116 -8.94 -5.23 -8.18
CA ALA A 116 -7.76 -5.14 -7.32
C ALA A 116 -6.78 -6.28 -7.60
N ILE A 117 -7.27 -7.52 -7.75
CA ILE A 117 -6.46 -8.68 -8.13
C ILE A 117 -5.81 -8.44 -9.50
N GLY A 118 -6.60 -8.07 -10.51
CA GLY A 118 -6.08 -7.81 -11.84
C GLY A 118 -5.06 -6.66 -11.87
N LEU A 119 -5.21 -5.65 -11.02
CA LEU A 119 -4.23 -4.57 -10.85
C LEU A 119 -2.89 -5.09 -10.30
N ILE A 120 -2.94 -5.95 -9.29
CA ILE A 120 -1.76 -6.58 -8.70
C ILE A 120 -1.07 -7.50 -9.71
N ASP A 121 -1.83 -8.32 -10.44
CA ASP A 121 -1.28 -9.23 -11.47
C ASP A 121 -0.51 -8.44 -12.54
N ARG A 122 -1.07 -7.33 -13.01
CA ARG A 122 -0.39 -6.44 -13.97
C ARG A 122 0.88 -5.82 -13.40
N ALA A 123 0.88 -5.46 -12.11
CA ALA A 123 2.08 -4.94 -11.46
C ALA A 123 3.19 -6.01 -11.39
N TRP A 124 2.84 -7.26 -11.04
CA TRP A 124 3.79 -8.38 -11.03
C TRP A 124 4.32 -8.71 -12.43
N LEU A 125 3.44 -8.77 -13.43
CA LEU A 125 3.84 -9.01 -14.82
C LEU A 125 4.78 -7.91 -15.33
N GLY A 126 4.50 -6.65 -15.04
CA GLY A 126 5.37 -5.53 -15.37
C GLY A 126 6.74 -5.65 -14.69
N LEU A 127 6.78 -5.98 -13.40
CA LEU A 127 8.02 -6.20 -12.68
C LEU A 127 8.84 -7.35 -13.26
N LEU A 128 8.18 -8.48 -13.57
CA LEU A 128 8.83 -9.64 -14.17
C LEU A 128 9.43 -9.28 -15.54
N ALA A 129 8.67 -8.58 -16.39
CA ALA A 129 9.14 -8.15 -17.70
C ALA A 129 10.38 -7.23 -17.60
N VAL A 130 10.35 -6.23 -16.72
CA VAL A 130 11.51 -5.34 -16.48
C VAL A 130 12.71 -6.15 -15.97
N SER A 131 12.49 -7.07 -15.03
CA SER A 131 13.57 -7.90 -14.47
C SER A 131 14.21 -8.78 -15.54
N LEU A 132 13.40 -9.40 -16.41
CA LEU A 132 13.89 -10.21 -17.54
C LEU A 132 14.73 -9.37 -18.51
N VAL A 133 14.25 -8.16 -18.86
CA VAL A 133 15.00 -7.25 -19.73
C VAL A 133 16.35 -6.87 -19.12
N LEU A 134 16.39 -6.56 -17.82
CA LEU A 134 17.63 -6.23 -17.13
C LEU A 134 18.59 -7.43 -17.13
N VAL A 135 18.11 -8.63 -16.79
CA VAL A 135 18.94 -9.84 -16.83
C VAL A 135 19.52 -10.04 -18.23
N LEU A 136 18.71 -9.98 -19.28
CA LEU A 136 19.18 -10.16 -20.66
C LEU A 136 20.17 -9.08 -21.11
N ALA A 137 19.99 -7.83 -20.64
CA ALA A 137 20.88 -6.72 -20.97
C ALA A 137 22.26 -6.83 -20.28
N PHE A 138 22.30 -7.36 -19.06
CA PHE A 138 23.52 -7.42 -18.23
C PHE A 138 24.15 -8.81 -18.12
N TRP A 139 23.55 -9.85 -18.71
CA TRP A 139 24.09 -11.22 -18.76
C TRP A 139 25.02 -11.45 -19.96
N ARG A 140 25.58 -10.38 -20.54
CA ARG A 140 26.70 -10.47 -21.49
C ARG A 140 28.02 -10.57 -20.74
#